data_AF-A0A0G3WJU0-F1
#
_entry.id   AF-A0A0G3WJU0-F1
#
_cell.length_a   1.000
_cell.length_b   1.000
_cell.length_c   1.000
_cell.angle_alpha   90.00
_cell.angle_beta   90.00
_cell.angle_gamma   90.00
#
_symmetry.space_group_name_H-M   'P 1'
#
loop_
_entity.id
_entity.type
_entity.pdbx_description
1 polymer ?
#
loop_
_entity_poly.entity_id
_entity_poly.type
_entity_poly.pdbx_seq_one_letter_code
_entity_poly.pdbx_strand_id
1 'polypeptide(L)'
;MQKALDFVKKYNLFIENGHNLKNPFSWLYGLIAIVNALFPLLMLVNAINYGVFRNPFQFILLFLLLWVIIAALGAYSFLLWWDRKDKVAEYASSNKDEFIITPVVSHLIKTTGEWLGTYIGVAGAIISLIVVIFGGRNIVASLGFTSFANTGVFGIILFPIFGFLIIAVSRFFAEQFRALTSIANNTKKS
;
A
#
# COMPACT_ATOMS: atom_id res chain seq x y z
N MET A 1 10.72 29.10 28.21
CA MET A 1 11.72 29.07 27.12
C MET A 1 12.65 27.86 27.22
N GLN A 2 13.31 27.62 28.36
CA GLN A 2 14.23 26.48 28.58
C GLN A 2 13.61 25.10 28.33
N LYS A 3 12.40 24.83 28.84
CA LYS A 3 11.67 23.57 28.60
C LYS A 3 11.38 23.30 27.11
N ALA A 4 11.19 24.36 26.31
CA ALA A 4 10.94 24.23 24.88
C ALA A 4 12.24 23.93 24.11
N LEU A 5 13.35 24.55 24.50
CA LEU A 5 14.68 24.25 23.96
C LEU A 5 15.14 22.83 24.33
N ASP A 6 14.84 22.37 25.54
CA ASP A 6 15.15 21.00 25.96
C ASP A 6 14.31 19.96 25.21
N PHE A 7 13.04 20.28 24.93
CA PHE A 7 12.19 19.44 24.07
C PHE A 7 12.74 19.35 22.64
N VAL A 8 13.12 20.49 22.04
CA VAL A 8 13.72 20.52 20.69
C VAL A 8 15.05 19.74 20.66
N LYS A 9 15.90 19.87 21.68
CA LYS A 9 17.14 19.08 21.78
C LYS A 9 16.87 17.58 21.87
N LYS A 10 15.93 17.15 22.71
CA LYS A 10 15.54 15.73 22.81
C LYS A 10 14.95 15.21 21.50
N TYR A 11 14.15 16.01 20.82
CA TYR A 11 13.58 15.68 19.51
C TYR A 11 14.66 15.57 18.42
N ASN A 12 15.60 16.50 18.36
CA ASN A 12 16.71 16.46 17.40
C ASN A 12 17.61 15.25 17.67
N LEU A 13 17.94 14.97 18.93
CA LEU A 13 18.69 13.77 19.32
C LEU A 13 17.96 12.47 18.97
N PHE A 14 16.62 12.46 18.99
CA PHE A 14 15.82 11.32 18.54
C PHE A 14 15.92 11.11 17.03
N ILE A 15 15.95 12.19 16.24
CA ILE A 15 16.14 12.13 14.78
C ILE A 15 17.57 11.71 14.42
N GLU A 16 18.56 12.29 15.11
CA GLU A 16 19.99 12.01 14.88
C GLU A 16 20.34 10.56 15.23
N ASN A 17 19.75 10.00 16.28
CA ASN A 17 19.89 8.59 16.64
C ASN A 17 18.88 7.72 15.88
N GLY A 18 19.10 7.54 14.58
CA GLY A 18 18.21 6.81 13.64
C GLY A 18 17.79 5.40 14.08
N HIS A 19 18.48 4.77 15.03
CA HIS A 19 18.06 3.52 15.69
C HIS A 19 16.68 3.61 16.36
N ASN A 20 16.30 4.78 16.90
CA ASN A 20 15.02 4.96 17.56
C ASN A 20 13.84 5.06 16.58
N LEU A 21 14.10 5.13 15.25
CA LEU A 21 13.07 5.17 14.22
C LEU A 21 12.48 3.79 13.89
N LYS A 22 13.09 2.71 14.39
CA LYS A 22 12.61 1.32 14.26
C LYS A 22 11.12 1.16 14.61
N ASN A 23 10.74 1.65 15.78
CA ASN A 23 9.38 1.50 16.30
C ASN A 23 8.36 2.34 15.52
N PRO A 24 8.61 3.63 15.22
CA PRO A 24 7.75 4.41 14.34
C PRO A 24 7.44 3.76 12.98
N PHE A 25 8.44 3.19 12.29
CA PHE A 25 8.21 2.53 11.00
C PHE A 25 7.41 1.24 11.15
N SER A 26 7.66 0.44 12.19
CA SER A 26 6.86 -0.75 12.47
C SER A 26 5.39 -0.39 12.75
N TRP A 27 5.15 0.65 13.54
CA TRP A 27 3.80 1.16 13.81
C TRP A 27 3.11 1.68 12.56
N LEU A 28 3.83 2.40 11.69
CA LEU A 28 3.30 2.85 10.41
C LEU A 28 2.81 1.68 9.56
N TYR A 29 3.62 0.61 9.44
CA TYR A 29 3.23 -0.61 8.72
C TYR A 29 2.00 -1.27 9.34
N GLY A 30 1.97 -1.39 10.67
CA GLY A 30 0.83 -1.94 11.40
C GLY A 30 -0.46 -1.13 11.19
N LEU A 31 -0.36 0.20 11.22
CA LEU A 31 -1.49 1.10 10.97
C LEU A 31 -2.03 0.94 9.55
N ILE A 32 -1.15 0.93 8.54
CA ILE A 32 -1.54 0.72 7.13
C ILE A 32 -2.24 -0.64 6.97
N ALA A 33 -1.73 -1.70 7.62
CA ALA A 33 -2.36 -3.01 7.59
C ALA A 33 -3.79 -2.95 8.15
N ILE A 34 -3.97 -2.38 9.35
CA ILE A 34 -5.28 -2.27 10.00
C ILE A 34 -6.26 -1.47 9.12
N VAL A 35 -5.82 -0.35 8.54
CA VAL A 35 -6.65 0.45 7.63
C VAL A 35 -7.10 -0.38 6.43
N ASN A 36 -6.21 -1.17 5.82
CA ASN A 36 -6.57 -2.05 4.71
C ASN A 36 -7.58 -3.15 5.11
N ALA A 37 -7.51 -3.66 6.34
CA ALA A 37 -8.49 -4.63 6.84
C ALA A 37 -9.87 -3.99 7.14
N LEU A 38 -9.88 -2.75 7.63
CA LEU A 38 -11.12 -2.03 7.96
C LEU A 38 -11.81 -1.47 6.71
N PHE A 39 -11.07 -1.11 5.67
CA PHE A 39 -11.61 -0.45 4.49
C PHE A 39 -12.79 -1.19 3.83
N PRO A 40 -12.74 -2.51 3.57
CA PRO A 40 -13.88 -3.25 3.02
C PRO A 40 -15.10 -3.26 3.94
N LEU A 41 -14.90 -3.31 5.26
CA LEU A 41 -15.98 -3.27 6.24
C LEU A 41 -16.67 -1.90 6.25
N LEU A 42 -15.89 -0.83 6.27
CA LEU A 42 -16.40 0.53 6.20
C LEU A 42 -17.17 0.78 4.89
N MET A 43 -16.68 0.25 3.77
CA MET A 43 -17.38 0.31 2.49
C MET A 43 -18.74 -0.40 2.56
N LEU A 44 -18.82 -1.57 3.20
CA LEU A 44 -20.08 -2.29 3.38
C LEU A 44 -21.08 -1.51 4.24
N VAL A 45 -20.63 -0.99 5.38
CA VAL A 45 -21.47 -0.18 6.28
C VAL A 45 -22.01 1.04 5.54
N ASN A 46 -21.16 1.75 4.79
CA ASN A 46 -21.58 2.90 3.99
C ASN A 46 -22.59 2.48 2.91
N ALA A 47 -22.39 1.36 2.23
CA ALA A 47 -23.33 0.86 1.23
C ALA A 47 -24.72 0.57 1.82
N ILE A 48 -24.78 0.01 3.03
CA ILE A 48 -26.05 -0.18 3.77
C ILE A 48 -26.70 1.18 4.06
N ASN A 49 -25.95 2.13 4.61
CA ASN A 49 -26.46 3.44 5.01
C ASN A 49 -26.97 4.26 3.81
N TYR A 50 -26.31 4.18 2.67
CA TYR A 50 -26.73 4.86 1.43
C TYR A 50 -27.80 4.09 0.64
N GLY A 51 -28.31 2.98 1.17
CA GLY A 51 -29.42 2.25 0.55
C GLY A 51 -29.03 1.51 -0.72
N VAL A 52 -27.77 1.09 -0.88
CA VAL A 52 -27.33 0.25 -2.03
C VAL A 52 -28.21 -0.98 -2.17
N PHE A 53 -28.58 -1.61 -1.05
CA PHE A 53 -29.44 -2.80 -0.99
C PHE A 53 -30.93 -2.53 -1.26
N ARG A 54 -31.33 -1.28 -1.53
CA ARG A 54 -32.69 -0.92 -2.00
C ARG A 54 -32.77 -0.82 -3.53
N ASN A 55 -31.65 -0.95 -4.24
CA ASN A 55 -31.59 -0.89 -5.69
C ASN A 55 -32.02 -2.22 -6.35
N PRO A 56 -32.26 -2.23 -7.68
CA PRO A 56 -32.54 -3.47 -8.40
C PRO A 56 -31.46 -4.53 -8.22
N PHE A 57 -31.84 -5.80 -8.35
CA PHE A 57 -30.95 -6.96 -8.13
C PHE A 57 -29.59 -6.84 -8.84
N GLN A 58 -29.57 -6.37 -10.09
CA GLN A 58 -28.33 -6.21 -10.86
C GLN A 58 -27.33 -5.26 -10.19
N PHE A 59 -27.81 -4.17 -9.58
CA PHE A 59 -26.95 -3.22 -8.88
C PHE A 59 -26.35 -3.85 -7.62
N ILE A 60 -27.18 -4.57 -6.86
CA ILE A 60 -26.76 -5.27 -5.64
C ILE A 60 -25.72 -6.34 -5.99
N LEU A 61 -25.97 -7.12 -7.04
CA LEU A 61 -25.04 -8.15 -7.50
C LEU A 61 -23.67 -7.57 -7.89
N LEU A 62 -23.66 -6.50 -8.70
CA LEU A 62 -22.42 -5.84 -9.11
C LEU A 62 -21.66 -5.25 -7.90
N PHE A 63 -22.39 -4.63 -6.97
CA PHE A 63 -21.78 -4.14 -5.73
C PHE A 63 -21.14 -5.27 -4.93
N LEU A 64 -21.84 -6.39 -4.71
CA LEU A 64 -21.31 -7.53 -3.97
C LEU A 64 -20.07 -8.12 -4.62
N LEU A 65 -20.05 -8.26 -5.95
CA LEU A 65 -18.88 -8.73 -6.69
C LEU A 65 -17.67 -7.80 -6.48
N LEU A 66 -17.86 -6.49 -6.64
CA LEU A 66 -16.81 -5.50 -6.39
C LEU A 66 -16.33 -5.52 -4.93
N TRP A 67 -17.27 -5.63 -4.00
CA TRP A 67 -16.98 -5.68 -2.58
C TRP A 67 -16.13 -6.91 -2.21
N VAL A 68 -16.45 -8.10 -2.75
CA VAL A 68 -15.64 -9.32 -2.53
C VAL A 68 -14.20 -9.13 -3.04
N ILE A 69 -14.02 -8.50 -4.20
CA ILE A 69 -12.68 -8.21 -4.74
C ILE A 69 -11.91 -7.26 -3.81
N ILE A 70 -12.55 -6.20 -3.35
CA ILE A 70 -11.96 -5.23 -2.42
C ILE A 70 -11.65 -5.88 -1.08
N ALA A 71 -12.51 -6.77 -0.58
CA ALA A 71 -12.25 -7.54 0.63
C ALA A 71 -11.05 -8.47 0.48
N ALA A 72 -10.93 -9.18 -0.65
CA ALA A 72 -9.78 -10.03 -0.94
C ALA A 72 -8.47 -9.23 -1.05
N LEU A 73 -8.50 -8.08 -1.73
CA LEU A 73 -7.34 -7.18 -1.85
C LEU A 73 -6.98 -6.52 -0.51
N GLY A 74 -7.98 -6.14 0.28
CA GLY A 74 -7.80 -5.63 1.64
C GLY A 74 -7.15 -6.66 2.54
N ALA A 75 -7.59 -7.92 2.47
CA ALA A 75 -6.98 -9.04 3.20
C ALA A 75 -5.54 -9.32 2.74
N TYR A 76 -5.29 -9.40 1.43
CA TYR A 76 -3.94 -9.52 0.88
C TYR A 76 -3.03 -8.40 1.39
N SER A 77 -3.52 -7.16 1.37
CA SER A 77 -2.77 -5.99 1.80
C SER A 77 -2.49 -6.01 3.29
N PHE A 78 -3.48 -6.37 4.11
CA PHE A 78 -3.29 -6.59 5.53
C PHE A 78 -2.15 -7.59 5.76
N LEU A 79 -2.19 -8.76 5.11
CA LEU A 79 -1.16 -9.79 5.26
C LEU A 79 0.22 -9.26 4.83
N LEU A 80 0.29 -8.56 3.69
CA LEU A 80 1.53 -7.98 3.16
C LEU A 80 2.18 -7.00 4.14
N TRP A 81 1.40 -6.04 4.65
CA TRP A 81 1.90 -5.00 5.54
C TRP A 81 2.18 -5.55 6.94
N TRP A 82 1.34 -6.48 7.42
CA TRP A 82 1.49 -7.09 8.75
C TRP A 82 2.72 -7.98 8.86
N ASP A 83 2.97 -8.87 7.88
CA ASP A 83 4.17 -9.72 7.84
C ASP A 83 5.47 -8.90 7.82
N ARG A 84 5.41 -7.70 7.23
CA ARG A 84 6.56 -6.83 7.03
C ARG A 84 6.83 -5.86 8.17
N LYS A 85 5.87 -5.68 9.09
CA LYS A 85 5.99 -4.70 10.19
C LYS A 85 7.18 -5.00 11.10
N ASP A 86 7.46 -6.28 11.34
CA ASP A 86 8.54 -6.72 12.23
C ASP A 86 9.88 -6.77 11.48
N LYS A 87 9.85 -7.19 10.21
CA LYS A 87 11.03 -7.24 9.33
C LYS A 87 11.64 -5.86 9.10
N VAL A 88 10.81 -4.82 8.92
CA VAL A 88 11.31 -3.44 8.76
C VAL A 88 12.10 -3.00 9.99
N ALA A 89 11.72 -3.53 11.15
CA ALA A 89 12.31 -3.18 12.42
C ALA A 89 13.70 -3.83 12.58
N GLU A 90 13.89 -5.02 12.03
CA GLU A 90 15.18 -5.74 12.02
C GLU A 90 16.23 -5.05 11.13
N TYR A 91 15.83 -4.51 9.96
CA TYR A 91 16.75 -3.76 9.09
C TYR A 91 17.31 -2.49 9.75
N ALA A 92 16.61 -1.94 10.74
CA ALA A 92 17.08 -0.79 11.52
C ALA A 92 18.06 -1.18 12.66
N SER A 93 18.36 -2.48 12.83
CA SER A 93 19.03 -3.02 14.03
C SER A 93 20.46 -3.51 13.83
N SER A 94 21.09 -3.32 12.66
CA SER A 94 22.53 -3.55 12.55
C SER A 94 23.27 -2.42 13.29
N ASN A 95 23.55 -2.65 14.58
CA ASN A 95 24.26 -1.73 15.50
C ASN A 95 25.70 -1.35 15.07
N LYS A 96 26.09 -1.62 13.82
CA LYS A 96 27.40 -1.35 13.23
C LYS A 96 27.35 -0.54 11.94
N ASP A 97 26.16 -0.20 11.44
CA ASP A 97 25.99 0.49 10.17
C ASP A 97 25.54 1.94 10.41
N GLU A 98 26.20 2.89 9.75
CA GLU A 98 25.91 4.33 9.90
C GLU A 98 24.64 4.73 9.14
N PHE A 99 24.36 4.07 8.02
CA PHE A 99 23.17 4.32 7.20
C PHE A 99 22.05 3.31 7.51
N ILE A 100 21.28 3.61 8.57
CA ILE A 100 20.23 2.71 9.09
C ILE A 100 18.85 3.00 8.46
N ILE A 101 18.61 4.24 8.06
CA ILE A 101 17.29 4.71 7.55
C ILE A 101 17.11 4.35 6.07
N THR A 102 18.18 4.42 5.27
CA THR A 102 18.12 4.17 3.82
C THR A 102 17.60 2.76 3.46
N PRO A 103 18.01 1.68 4.14
CA PRO A 103 17.44 0.34 3.93
C PRO A 103 15.96 0.24 4.30
N VAL A 104 15.53 0.95 5.36
CA VAL A 104 14.14 1.02 5.80
C VAL A 104 13.27 1.72 4.73
N VAL A 105 13.75 2.85 4.21
CA VAL A 105 13.07 3.58 3.11
C VAL A 105 13.00 2.73 1.84
N SER A 106 14.07 2.02 1.49
CA SER A 106 14.07 1.05 0.40
C SER A 106 12.96 0.00 0.57
N HIS A 107 12.82 -0.55 1.78
CA HIS A 107 11.80 -1.53 2.09
C HIS A 107 10.37 -0.96 1.99
N LEU A 108 10.19 0.31 2.39
CA LEU A 108 8.94 1.04 2.24
C LEU A 108 8.58 1.23 0.76
N ILE A 109 9.50 1.74 -0.06
CA ILE A 109 9.29 1.92 -1.51
C ILE A 109 8.89 0.60 -2.16
N LYS A 110 9.61 -0.48 -1.86
CA LYS A 110 9.28 -1.82 -2.37
C LYS A 110 7.87 -2.24 -1.96
N THR A 111 7.53 -2.10 -0.68
CA THR A 111 6.24 -2.57 -0.15
C THR A 111 5.08 -1.75 -0.71
N THR A 112 5.22 -0.44 -0.79
CA THR A 112 4.24 0.45 -1.42
C THR A 112 4.06 0.13 -2.90
N GLY A 113 5.15 -0.13 -3.64
CA GLY A 113 5.08 -0.51 -5.05
C GLY A 113 4.38 -1.83 -5.28
N GLU A 114 4.68 -2.86 -4.47
CA GLU A 114 3.98 -4.15 -4.53
C GLU A 114 2.51 -4.01 -4.17
N TRP A 115 2.19 -3.25 -3.12
CA TRP A 115 0.81 -2.98 -2.71
C TRP A 115 0.00 -2.25 -3.79
N LEU A 116 0.49 -1.10 -4.28
CA LEU A 116 -0.20 -0.29 -5.29
C LEU A 116 -0.26 -1.01 -6.64
N GLY A 117 0.83 -1.67 -7.05
CA GLY A 117 0.88 -2.39 -8.31
C GLY A 117 -0.09 -3.56 -8.35
N THR A 118 -0.24 -4.29 -7.23
CA THR A 118 -1.28 -5.34 -7.13
C THR A 118 -2.68 -4.74 -7.13
N TYR A 119 -2.93 -3.65 -6.41
CA TYR A 119 -4.24 -2.98 -6.43
C TYR A 119 -4.62 -2.52 -7.84
N ILE A 120 -3.74 -1.79 -8.52
CA ILE A 120 -4.02 -1.26 -9.86
C ILE A 120 -4.10 -2.39 -10.88
N GLY A 121 -3.15 -3.32 -10.83
CA GLY A 121 -3.05 -4.40 -11.82
C GLY A 121 -4.18 -5.41 -11.72
N VAL A 122 -4.39 -5.95 -10.51
CA VAL A 122 -5.37 -7.02 -10.29
C VAL A 122 -6.78 -6.46 -10.18
N ALA A 123 -7.01 -5.44 -9.34
CA ALA A 123 -8.36 -4.87 -9.21
C ALA A 123 -8.82 -4.28 -10.53
N GLY A 124 -7.97 -3.51 -11.21
CA GLY A 124 -8.33 -2.87 -12.47
C GLY A 124 -8.69 -3.89 -13.57
N ALA A 125 -7.92 -4.97 -13.69
CA ALA A 125 -8.22 -6.03 -14.65
C ALA A 125 -9.55 -6.73 -14.35
N ILE A 126 -9.78 -7.12 -13.09
CA ILE A 126 -10.99 -7.85 -12.70
C ILE A 126 -12.22 -6.93 -12.82
N ILE A 127 -12.13 -5.66 -12.42
CA ILE A 127 -13.24 -4.71 -12.56
C ILE A 127 -13.57 -4.49 -14.04
N SER A 128 -12.54 -4.34 -14.89
CA SER A 128 -12.73 -4.23 -16.35
C SER A 128 -13.42 -5.47 -16.91
N LEU A 129 -13.03 -6.66 -16.46
CA LEU A 129 -13.66 -7.93 -16.86
C LEU A 129 -15.13 -7.99 -16.43
N ILE A 130 -15.46 -7.57 -15.20
CA ILE A 130 -16.85 -7.51 -14.72
C ILE A 130 -17.69 -6.59 -15.61
N VAL A 131 -17.18 -5.40 -15.94
CA VAL A 131 -17.88 -4.45 -16.80
C VAL A 131 -18.13 -5.00 -18.19
N VAL A 132 -17.14 -5.72 -18.76
CA VAL A 132 -17.26 -6.35 -20.09
C VAL A 132 -18.30 -7.47 -20.09
N ILE A 133 -18.33 -8.32 -19.05
CA ILE A 133 -19.22 -9.49 -18.99
C ILE A 133 -20.66 -9.11 -18.61
N PHE A 134 -20.83 -8.36 -17.53
CA PHE A 134 -22.15 -8.12 -16.92
C PHE A 134 -22.83 -6.84 -17.42
N GLY A 135 -22.13 -6.04 -18.22
CA GLY A 135 -22.51 -4.66 -18.46
C GLY A 135 -22.53 -3.86 -17.16
N GLY A 136 -23.09 -2.65 -17.18
CA GLY A 136 -23.20 -1.83 -15.96
C GLY A 136 -22.01 -0.90 -15.71
N ARG A 137 -21.33 -0.42 -16.75
CA ARG A 137 -20.34 0.66 -16.67
C ARG A 137 -20.81 1.83 -15.79
N ASN A 138 -22.05 2.28 -15.98
CA ASN A 138 -22.62 3.40 -15.22
C ASN A 138 -22.80 3.05 -13.73
N ILE A 139 -23.12 1.79 -13.43
CA ILE A 139 -23.26 1.28 -12.05
C ILE A 139 -21.88 1.26 -11.39
N VAL A 140 -20.90 0.62 -12.03
CA VAL A 140 -19.51 0.54 -11.51
C VAL A 140 -18.90 1.94 -11.36
N ALA A 141 -19.16 2.85 -12.29
CA ALA A 141 -18.75 4.25 -12.18
C ALA A 141 -19.42 4.97 -11.00
N SER A 142 -20.73 4.76 -10.79
CA SER A 142 -21.46 5.35 -9.66
C SER A 142 -20.96 4.88 -8.28
N LEU A 143 -20.31 3.70 -8.23
CA LEU A 143 -19.67 3.16 -7.04
C LEU A 143 -18.24 3.70 -6.81
N GLY A 144 -17.80 4.66 -7.62
CA GLY A 144 -16.49 5.32 -7.49
C GLY A 144 -15.36 4.73 -8.33
N PHE A 145 -15.66 3.75 -9.19
CA PHE A 145 -14.65 3.06 -10.03
C PHE A 145 -14.63 3.57 -11.47
N THR A 146 -14.97 4.84 -11.71
CA THR A 146 -15.09 5.45 -13.05
C THR A 146 -13.87 5.22 -13.93
N SER A 147 -12.66 5.37 -13.39
CA SER A 147 -11.41 5.17 -14.15
C SER A 147 -11.25 3.73 -14.65
N PHE A 148 -11.72 2.74 -13.88
CA PHE A 148 -11.69 1.33 -14.24
C PHE A 148 -12.88 0.93 -15.13
N ALA A 149 -14.02 1.59 -14.96
CA ALA A 149 -15.23 1.31 -15.72
C ALA A 149 -15.12 1.72 -17.19
N ASN A 150 -14.35 2.76 -17.49
CA ASN A 150 -14.28 3.35 -18.83
C ASN A 150 -13.29 2.66 -19.79
N THR A 151 -12.43 1.78 -19.30
CA THR A 151 -11.40 1.11 -20.11
C THR A 151 -11.91 -0.11 -20.88
N GLY A 152 -13.00 -0.74 -20.43
CA GLY A 152 -13.58 -1.92 -21.10
C GLY A 152 -12.55 -3.03 -21.35
N VAL A 153 -12.57 -3.61 -22.55
CA VAL A 153 -11.66 -4.72 -22.94
C VAL A 153 -10.19 -4.32 -22.83
N PHE A 154 -9.83 -3.08 -23.17
CA PHE A 154 -8.44 -2.60 -23.04
C PHE A 154 -7.96 -2.63 -21.60
N GLY A 155 -8.84 -2.37 -20.63
CA GLY A 155 -8.49 -2.40 -19.20
C GLY A 155 -8.00 -3.77 -18.72
N ILE A 156 -8.56 -4.85 -19.27
CA ILE A 156 -8.18 -6.22 -18.92
C ILE A 156 -6.69 -6.48 -19.20
N ILE A 157 -6.14 -5.83 -20.24
CA ILE A 157 -4.73 -5.99 -20.65
C ILE A 157 -3.85 -4.88 -20.07
N LEU A 158 -4.32 -3.64 -20.09
CA LEU A 158 -3.52 -2.48 -19.69
C LEU A 158 -3.29 -2.42 -18.17
N PHE A 159 -4.28 -2.77 -17.35
CA PHE A 159 -4.10 -2.71 -15.90
C PHE A 159 -2.99 -3.65 -15.40
N PRO A 160 -2.93 -4.94 -15.81
CA PRO A 160 -1.82 -5.81 -15.44
C PRO A 160 -0.45 -5.26 -15.87
N ILE A 161 -0.37 -4.63 -17.05
CA ILE A 161 0.87 -3.97 -17.52
C ILE A 161 1.23 -2.80 -16.60
N PHE A 162 0.28 -1.92 -16.29
CA PHE A 162 0.52 -0.80 -15.38
C PHE A 162 0.92 -1.28 -13.98
N GLY A 163 0.22 -2.28 -13.44
CA GLY A 163 0.56 -2.89 -12.15
C GLY A 163 1.97 -3.46 -12.14
N PHE A 164 2.34 -4.21 -13.18
CA PHE A 164 3.69 -4.73 -13.35
C PHE A 164 4.74 -3.62 -13.41
N LEU A 165 4.50 -2.57 -14.20
CA LEU A 165 5.44 -1.44 -14.32
C LEU A 165 5.63 -0.71 -12.98
N ILE A 166 4.56 -0.51 -12.21
CA ILE A 166 4.65 0.09 -10.87
C ILE A 166 5.52 -0.77 -9.94
N ILE A 167 5.34 -2.09 -9.96
CA ILE A 167 6.15 -3.02 -9.16
C ILE A 167 7.62 -2.97 -9.62
N ALA A 168 7.87 -3.05 -10.92
CA ALA A 168 9.20 -3.07 -11.49
C ALA A 168 9.98 -1.79 -11.17
N VAL A 169 9.37 -0.62 -11.39
CA VAL A 169 9.99 0.68 -11.12
C VAL A 169 10.24 0.86 -9.62
N SER A 170 9.29 0.49 -8.77
CA SER A 170 9.46 0.59 -7.31
C SER A 170 10.57 -0.33 -6.81
N ARG A 171 10.68 -1.54 -7.37
CA ARG A 171 11.78 -2.47 -7.07
C ARG A 171 13.12 -1.91 -7.51
N PHE A 172 13.20 -1.38 -8.72
CA PHE A 172 14.41 -0.73 -9.22
C PHE A 172 14.90 0.36 -8.25
N PHE A 173 14.03 1.28 -7.84
CA PHE A 173 14.41 2.32 -6.88
C PHE A 173 14.83 1.74 -5.53
N ALA A 174 14.06 0.79 -4.99
CA ALA A 174 14.40 0.14 -3.72
C ALA A 174 15.79 -0.53 -3.77
N GLU A 175 16.14 -1.16 -4.90
CA GLU A 175 17.44 -1.77 -5.12
C GLU A 175 18.58 -0.74 -5.17
N GLN A 176 18.38 0.41 -5.84
CA GLN A 176 19.37 1.49 -5.84
C GLN A 176 19.70 1.97 -4.42
N PHE A 177 18.68 2.21 -3.59
CA PHE A 177 18.89 2.64 -2.19
C PHE A 177 19.66 1.59 -1.36
N ARG A 178 19.40 0.30 -1.58
CA ARG A 178 20.15 -0.79 -0.91
C ARG A 178 21.59 -0.89 -1.39
N ALA A 179 21.83 -0.77 -2.69
CA ALA A 179 23.16 -0.80 -3.26
C ALA A 179 24.02 0.34 -2.71
N LEU A 180 23.49 1.56 -2.69
CA LEU A 180 24.16 2.73 -2.11
C LEU A 180 24.49 2.52 -0.63
N THR A 181 23.54 1.97 0.14
CA THR A 181 23.78 1.71 1.56
C THR A 181 24.87 0.66 1.78
N SER A 182 24.85 -0.42 1.00
CA SER A 182 25.86 -1.47 1.07
C SER A 182 27.26 -0.94 0.75
N ILE A 183 27.40 -0.12 -0.30
CA ILE A 183 28.67 0.52 -0.66
C ILE A 183 29.15 1.42 0.48
N ALA A 184 28.28 2.33 0.97
CA ALA A 184 28.66 3.30 1.98
C ALA A 184 29.07 2.67 3.32
N ASN A 185 28.39 1.59 3.73
CA ASN A 185 28.73 0.88 4.97
C ASN A 185 30.01 0.03 4.82
N ASN A 186 30.33 -0.45 3.62
CA ASN A 186 31.53 -1.28 3.39
C ASN A 186 32.80 -0.44 3.17
N THR A 187 32.71 0.72 2.48
CA THR A 187 33.87 1.59 2.23
C THR A 187 34.43 2.22 3.50
N LYS A 188 33.63 2.34 4.57
CA LYS A 188 34.10 2.82 5.88
C LYS A 188 34.67 1.74 6.80
N LYS A 189 34.49 0.45 6.48
CA LYS A 189 35.05 -0.67 7.25
C LYS A 189 36.47 -1.04 6.78
N SER A 190 36.88 -0.55 5.60
CA SER A 190 38.25 -0.60 5.08
C SER A 190 39.07 0.58 5.55
#